data_AF-M2R2W2-F1
#
_entry.id   AF-M2R2W2-F1
#
_cell.length_a   1.000
_cell.length_b   1.000
_cell.length_c   1.000
_cell.angle_alpha   90.00
_cell.angle_beta   90.00
_cell.angle_gamma   90.00
#
_symmetry.space_group_name_H-M   'P 1'
#
loop_
_entity.id
_entity.type
_entity.pdbx_description
1 polymer ?
#
loop_
_entity_poly.entity_id
_entity_poly.type
_entity_poly.pdbx_seq_one_letter_code
_entity_poly.pdbx_strand_id
1 'polypeptide(L)'
;MPFHRRVYWVLCIGHCPRGVGWNWQVANVPSPPQDTHRVFVRKQLLRLMRCFLLLDIAQSYIHLNPLFARSGIEARSIASQGYGMRCLSIVAWGYTPYGMITMQYSLLAAVHVGLGYSDPESWPDLFGVWRDAYTVRRFWGRTWHQLIRRFVSAYGKLACHSLGFEQGTTASSYTQLYVAFLVSGIMHSGGDLMLGPAYLGASLPFFMLQSVAISIEDGVFALANRWRAESALREVGRVVGYVWVLVWFSVSMPCYVDWAVRAGLGRSEVLPVSPIRYLYGMILRWTI
;
A
#
# COMPACT_ATOMS: atom_id res chain seq x y z
N MET A 1 -30.86 15.65 18.82
CA MET A 1 -29.58 16.16 18.26
C MET A 1 -29.85 17.19 17.18
N PRO A 2 -29.24 18.40 17.24
CA PRO A 2 -29.37 19.46 16.23
C PRO A 2 -28.89 19.04 14.82
N PHE A 3 -29.41 19.66 13.76
CA PHE A 3 -29.08 19.34 12.36
C PHE A 3 -27.57 19.43 12.06
N HIS A 4 -26.90 20.50 12.47
CA HIS A 4 -25.45 20.67 12.27
C HIS A 4 -24.63 19.54 12.90
N ARG A 5 -25.05 19.03 14.07
CA ARG A 5 -24.40 17.86 14.69
C ARG A 5 -24.62 16.60 13.88
N ARG A 6 -25.81 16.39 13.31
CA ARG A 6 -26.08 15.24 12.44
C ARG A 6 -25.21 15.29 11.18
N VAL A 7 -25.10 16.46 10.55
CA VAL A 7 -24.21 16.67 9.39
C VAL A 7 -22.76 16.38 9.76
N TYR A 8 -22.28 16.91 10.89
CA TYR A 8 -20.94 16.63 11.40
C TYR A 8 -20.71 15.11 11.59
N TRP A 9 -21.64 14.41 12.24
CA TRP A 9 -21.54 12.96 12.44
C TRP A 9 -21.51 12.17 11.13
N VAL A 10 -22.35 12.54 10.15
CA VAL A 10 -22.34 11.91 8.81
C VAL A 10 -20.99 12.14 8.12
N LEU A 11 -20.45 13.36 8.20
CA LEU A 11 -19.12 13.67 7.67
C LEU A 11 -18.02 12.86 8.38
N CYS A 12 -18.06 12.73 9.70
CA CYS A 12 -17.13 11.90 10.46
C CYS A 12 -17.19 10.43 10.03
N ILE A 13 -18.39 9.88 9.83
CA ILE A 13 -18.55 8.48 9.38
C ILE A 13 -17.99 8.30 7.96
N GLY A 14 -18.30 9.24 7.05
CA GLY A 14 -17.82 9.20 5.66
C GLY A 14 -16.31 9.35 5.53
N HIS A 15 -15.69 10.18 6.37
CA HIS A 15 -14.26 10.50 6.33
C HIS A 15 -13.41 9.70 7.32
N CYS A 16 -14.00 8.78 8.10
CA CYS A 16 -13.29 7.88 9.00
C CYS A 16 -13.39 6.43 8.51
N PRO A 17 -12.82 6.06 7.34
CA PRO A 17 -13.01 4.73 6.76
C PRO A 17 -12.50 3.58 7.65
N ARG A 18 -11.62 3.89 8.62
CA ARG A 18 -11.05 2.95 9.59
C ARG A 18 -11.82 2.85 10.91
N GLY A 19 -12.77 3.74 11.16
CA GLY A 19 -13.57 3.75 12.40
C GLY A 19 -12.77 4.05 13.65
N VAL A 20 -11.75 4.90 13.56
CA VAL A 20 -10.92 5.31 14.71
C VAL A 20 -11.79 5.90 15.80
N GLY A 21 -11.76 5.31 16.99
CA GLY A 21 -12.58 5.75 18.14
C GLY A 21 -14.04 5.29 18.10
N TRP A 22 -14.43 4.46 17.13
CA TRP A 22 -15.79 3.91 17.02
C TRP A 22 -15.85 2.43 17.41
N ASN A 23 -17.03 1.92 17.76
CA ASN A 23 -17.26 0.50 18.07
C ASN A 23 -17.08 -0.44 16.85
N TRP A 24 -16.90 0.09 15.65
CA TRP A 24 -16.63 -0.64 14.41
C TRP A 24 -15.21 -0.44 13.87
N GLN A 25 -14.27 0.03 14.71
CA GLN A 25 -12.87 0.21 14.34
C GLN A 25 -12.29 -1.04 13.67
N VAL A 26 -11.63 -0.88 12.52
CA VAL A 26 -11.04 -2.02 11.80
C VAL A 26 -9.84 -2.60 12.56
N ALA A 27 -9.54 -3.87 12.32
CA ALA A 27 -8.38 -4.53 12.91
C ALA A 27 -7.06 -3.89 12.45
N ASN A 28 -6.04 -4.00 13.31
CA ASN A 28 -4.65 -3.54 13.07
C ASN A 28 -4.51 -2.03 12.80
N VAL A 29 -5.40 -1.21 13.35
CA VAL A 29 -5.16 0.24 13.46
C VAL A 29 -4.06 0.45 14.50
N PRO A 30 -2.99 1.22 14.20
CA PRO A 30 -1.94 1.54 15.17
C PRO A 30 -2.47 2.31 16.38
N SER A 31 -1.71 2.28 17.47
CA SER A 31 -2.05 3.04 18.68
C SER A 31 -2.19 4.54 18.38
N PRO A 32 -3.20 5.21 18.97
CA PRO A 32 -3.36 6.65 18.86
C PRO A 32 -2.11 7.43 19.33
N PRO A 33 -1.71 8.50 18.64
CA PRO A 33 -0.68 9.41 19.10
C PRO A 33 -1.10 10.10 20.40
N GLN A 34 -0.22 10.13 21.40
CA GLN A 34 -0.42 10.83 22.68
C GLN A 34 0.38 12.15 22.75
N ASP A 35 0.77 12.67 21.59
CA ASP A 35 1.54 13.91 21.49
C ASP A 35 0.67 15.14 21.79
N THR A 36 1.28 16.21 22.29
CA THR A 36 0.62 17.52 22.30
C THR A 36 0.37 18.00 20.86
N HIS A 37 -0.61 18.89 20.65
CA HIS A 37 -0.94 19.43 19.31
C HIS A 37 0.30 19.96 18.57
N ARG A 38 1.14 20.76 19.24
CA ARG A 38 2.36 21.33 18.64
C ARG A 38 3.38 20.27 18.24
N VAL A 39 3.63 19.28 19.10
CA VAL A 39 4.58 18.19 18.83
C VAL A 39 4.08 17.33 17.68
N PHE A 40 2.78 17.01 17.69
CA PHE A 40 2.13 16.24 16.63
C PHE A 40 2.24 16.93 15.27
N VAL A 41 1.86 18.21 15.18
CA VAL A 41 1.94 18.99 13.94
C VAL A 41 3.38 19.04 13.41
N ARG A 42 4.36 19.28 14.28
CA ARG A 42 5.78 19.25 13.88
C ARG A 42 6.19 17.89 13.32
N LYS A 43 5.80 16.78 13.97
CA LYS A 43 6.08 15.43 13.49
C LYS A 43 5.47 15.17 12.12
N GLN A 44 4.22 15.59 11.89
CA GLN A 44 3.54 15.44 10.60
C GLN A 44 4.20 16.26 9.49
N LEU A 45 4.61 17.51 9.77
CA LEU A 45 5.32 18.34 8.79
C LEU A 45 6.70 17.76 8.44
N LEU A 46 7.44 17.25 9.43
CA LEU A 46 8.71 16.56 9.18
C LEU A 46 8.51 15.26 8.38
N ARG A 47 7.43 14.52 8.66
CA ARG A 47 7.07 13.31 7.91
C ARG A 47 6.71 13.66 6.46
N LEU A 48 5.89 14.69 6.25
CA LEU A 48 5.53 15.22 4.93
C LEU A 48 6.78 15.57 4.12
N MET A 49 7.71 16.34 4.70
CA MET A 49 8.97 16.71 4.06
C MET A 49 9.82 15.49 3.69
N ARG A 50 10.02 14.55 4.63
CA ARG A 50 10.80 13.33 4.39
C ARG A 50 10.17 12.48 3.28
N CYS A 51 8.85 12.31 3.30
CA CYS A 51 8.14 11.56 2.27
C CYS A 51 8.21 12.25 0.91
N PHE A 52 8.11 13.58 0.86
CA PHE A 52 8.28 14.34 -0.37
C PHE A 52 9.67 14.11 -0.98
N LEU A 53 10.74 14.24 -0.19
CA LEU A 53 12.12 14.04 -0.68
C LEU A 53 12.36 12.60 -1.15
N LEU A 54 11.90 11.60 -0.41
CA LEU A 54 12.02 10.20 -0.81
C LEU A 54 11.19 9.87 -2.05
N LEU A 55 10.01 10.50 -2.19
CA LEU A 55 9.18 10.37 -3.38
C LEU A 55 9.86 11.02 -4.59
N ASP A 56 10.48 12.19 -4.39
CA ASP A 56 11.28 12.84 -5.43
C ASP A 56 12.48 11.97 -5.87
N ILE A 57 13.16 11.29 -4.94
CA ILE A 57 14.22 10.30 -5.27
C ILE A 57 13.64 9.18 -6.13
N ALA A 58 12.53 8.57 -5.69
CA ALA A 58 11.91 7.45 -6.40
C ALA A 58 11.44 7.86 -7.81
N GLN A 59 10.81 9.02 -7.93
CA GLN A 59 10.37 9.57 -9.21
C GLN A 59 11.56 9.99 -10.08
N SER A 60 12.63 10.54 -9.52
CA SER A 60 13.86 10.83 -10.26
C SER A 60 14.46 9.55 -10.85
N TYR A 61 14.54 8.47 -10.07
CA TYR A 61 14.97 7.16 -10.57
C TYR A 61 14.10 6.67 -11.73
N ILE A 62 12.77 6.76 -11.59
CA ILE A 62 11.83 6.32 -12.64
C ILE A 62 12.03 7.14 -13.92
N HIS A 63 12.07 8.47 -13.83
CA HIS A 63 12.18 9.34 -15.00
C HIS A 63 13.56 9.28 -15.67
N LEU A 64 14.63 9.01 -14.92
CA LEU A 64 16.00 8.92 -15.46
C LEU A 64 16.34 7.51 -15.97
N ASN A 65 15.55 6.49 -15.65
CA ASN A 65 15.80 5.12 -16.11
C ASN A 65 15.22 4.92 -17.53
N PRO A 66 16.07 4.62 -18.55
CA PRO A 66 15.62 4.50 -19.95
C PRO A 66 14.54 3.45 -20.20
N LEU A 67 14.39 2.46 -19.32
CA LEU A 67 13.33 1.45 -19.45
C LEU A 67 11.95 2.10 -19.36
N PHE A 68 11.77 3.07 -18.48
CA PHE A 68 10.47 3.70 -18.20
C PHE A 68 10.12 4.83 -19.19
N ALA A 69 11.09 5.27 -19.98
CA ALA A 69 10.84 6.16 -21.11
C ALA A 69 10.15 5.44 -22.29
N ARG A 70 10.29 4.10 -22.38
CA ARG A 70 9.66 3.27 -23.41
C ARG A 70 8.20 2.98 -23.07
N SER A 71 7.32 3.00 -24.06
CA SER A 71 5.88 2.78 -23.90
C SER A 71 5.29 2.00 -25.08
N GLY A 72 4.05 1.54 -24.95
CA GLY A 72 3.39 0.77 -26.01
C GLY A 72 4.16 -0.50 -26.38
N ILE A 73 4.42 -0.68 -27.68
CA ILE A 73 5.09 -1.87 -28.24
C ILE A 73 6.56 -1.97 -27.80
N GLU A 74 7.21 -0.84 -27.52
CA GLU A 74 8.62 -0.81 -27.13
C GLU A 74 8.86 -1.05 -25.64
N ALA A 75 7.79 -1.02 -24.83
CA ALA A 75 7.89 -1.21 -23.39
C ALA A 75 8.45 -2.60 -23.05
N ARG A 76 9.38 -2.61 -22.11
CA ARG A 76 10.02 -3.83 -21.62
C ARG A 76 9.64 -4.07 -20.16
N SER A 77 9.64 -5.34 -19.75
CA SER A 77 9.39 -5.70 -18.37
C SER A 77 10.49 -5.18 -17.45
N ILE A 78 10.14 -4.77 -16.23
CA ILE A 78 11.14 -4.44 -15.19
C ILE A 78 12.05 -5.64 -14.86
N ALA A 79 11.62 -6.86 -15.17
CA ALA A 79 12.45 -8.05 -15.03
C ALA A 79 13.65 -8.10 -16.01
N SER A 80 13.63 -7.28 -17.07
CA SER A 80 14.69 -7.26 -18.09
C SER A 80 15.98 -6.53 -17.67
N GLN A 81 15.98 -5.77 -16.57
CA GLN A 81 17.15 -5.00 -16.11
C GLN A 81 18.09 -5.79 -15.18
N GLY A 82 17.84 -7.10 -15.00
CA GLY A 82 18.52 -7.92 -14.00
C GLY A 82 17.91 -7.76 -12.60
N TYR A 83 18.25 -8.68 -11.70
CA TYR A 83 17.55 -8.82 -10.41
C TYR A 83 17.73 -7.61 -9.49
N GLY A 84 18.93 -7.02 -9.43
CA GLY A 84 19.20 -5.84 -8.59
C GLY A 84 18.38 -4.62 -9.02
N MET A 85 18.40 -4.31 -10.33
CA MET A 85 17.61 -3.20 -10.87
C MET A 85 16.11 -3.44 -10.81
N ARG A 86 15.65 -4.69 -10.96
CA ARG A 86 14.27 -5.08 -10.72
C ARG A 86 13.84 -4.75 -9.28
N CYS A 87 14.66 -5.08 -8.29
CA CYS A 87 14.38 -4.77 -6.89
C CYS A 87 14.32 -3.25 -6.65
N LEU A 88 15.26 -2.48 -7.21
CA LEU A 88 15.24 -1.01 -7.13
C LEU A 88 13.98 -0.42 -7.77
N SER A 89 13.59 -0.94 -8.93
CA SER A 89 12.35 -0.56 -9.62
C SER A 89 11.12 -0.83 -8.75
N ILE A 90 11.05 -2.01 -8.13
CA ILE A 90 9.95 -2.37 -7.23
C ILE A 90 9.88 -1.43 -6.03
N VAL A 91 11.03 -1.08 -5.44
CA VAL A 91 11.06 -0.13 -4.33
C VAL A 91 10.59 1.26 -4.77
N ALA A 92 11.06 1.78 -5.91
CA ALA A 92 10.66 3.09 -6.41
C ALA A 92 9.16 3.17 -6.76
N TRP A 93 8.66 2.18 -7.50
CA TRP A 93 7.25 2.09 -7.87
C TRP A 93 6.35 1.83 -6.66
N GLY A 94 6.77 0.97 -5.73
CA GLY A 94 6.03 0.70 -4.49
C GLY A 94 6.04 1.85 -3.49
N TYR A 95 7.12 2.64 -3.45
CA TYR A 95 7.20 3.84 -2.61
C TYR A 95 6.25 4.94 -3.10
N THR A 96 5.97 5.01 -4.40
CA THR A 96 5.11 6.06 -4.98
C THR A 96 3.73 6.17 -4.32
N PRO A 97 2.90 5.11 -4.28
CA PRO A 97 1.61 5.17 -3.58
C PRO A 97 1.77 5.33 -2.07
N TYR A 98 2.79 4.72 -1.45
CA TYR A 98 3.07 4.89 -0.02
C TYR A 98 3.33 6.36 0.35
N GLY A 99 4.23 7.01 -0.39
CA GLY A 99 4.62 8.41 -0.22
C GLY A 99 3.44 9.33 -0.42
N MET A 100 2.68 9.16 -1.52
CA MET A 100 1.51 9.97 -1.83
C MET A 100 0.43 9.89 -0.74
N ILE A 101 0.05 8.68 -0.32
CA ILE A 101 -0.94 8.47 0.75
C ILE A 101 -0.45 9.09 2.05
N THR A 102 0.81 8.86 2.40
CA THR A 102 1.40 9.37 3.65
C THR A 102 1.47 10.89 3.66
N MET A 103 1.86 11.52 2.55
CA MET A 103 1.94 12.97 2.41
C MET A 103 0.56 13.62 2.55
N GLN A 104 -0.44 13.14 1.80
CA GLN A 104 -1.82 13.65 1.87
C GLN A 104 -2.37 13.52 3.29
N TYR A 105 -2.18 12.36 3.93
CA TYR A 105 -2.60 12.14 5.30
C TYR A 105 -1.89 13.05 6.29
N SER A 106 -0.57 13.18 6.20
CA SER A 106 0.22 14.01 7.12
C SER A 106 -0.14 15.49 6.99
N LEU A 107 -0.38 15.96 5.76
CA LEU A 107 -0.82 17.33 5.50
C LEU A 107 -2.20 17.59 6.12
N LEU A 108 -3.18 16.73 5.85
CA LEU A 108 -4.52 16.85 6.43
C LEU A 108 -4.48 16.80 7.97
N ALA A 109 -3.70 15.87 8.54
CA ALA A 109 -3.51 15.76 9.98
C ALA A 109 -2.89 17.02 10.59
N ALA A 110 -1.85 17.57 9.96
CA ALA A 110 -1.19 18.78 10.42
C ALA A 110 -2.12 20.00 10.38
N VAL A 111 -2.92 20.14 9.31
CA VAL A 111 -3.88 21.23 9.16
C VAL A 111 -5.01 21.11 10.18
N HIS A 112 -5.65 19.94 10.29
CA HIS A 112 -6.78 19.76 11.20
C HIS A 112 -6.38 19.90 12.68
N VAL A 113 -5.26 19.30 13.10
CA VAL A 113 -4.77 19.43 14.47
C VAL A 113 -4.23 20.83 14.73
N GLY A 114 -3.53 21.44 13.76
CA GLY A 114 -2.99 22.79 13.89
C GLY A 114 -4.05 23.87 14.01
N LEU A 115 -5.20 23.69 13.36
CA LEU A 115 -6.37 24.57 13.47
C LEU A 115 -7.28 24.24 14.66
N GLY A 116 -7.00 23.17 15.41
CA GLY A 116 -7.81 22.75 16.56
C GLY A 116 -9.14 22.07 16.20
N TYR A 117 -9.31 21.59 14.96
CA TYR A 117 -10.52 20.88 14.54
C TYR A 117 -10.58 19.42 15.00
N SER A 118 -9.45 18.83 15.39
CA SER A 118 -9.36 17.44 15.84
C SER A 118 -8.16 17.24 16.74
N ASP A 119 -8.23 16.23 17.61
CA ASP A 119 -7.11 15.85 18.45
C ASP A 119 -6.13 14.88 17.78
N PRO A 120 -4.83 14.89 18.15
CA PRO A 120 -3.82 13.94 17.68
C PRO A 120 -4.25 12.48 17.73
N GLU A 121 -5.00 12.09 18.76
CA GLU A 121 -5.51 10.73 18.96
C GLU A 121 -6.45 10.26 17.84
N SER A 122 -7.10 11.19 17.14
CA SER A 122 -7.96 10.90 15.98
C SER A 122 -7.17 10.52 14.73
N TRP A 123 -5.84 10.66 14.75
CA TRP A 123 -4.96 10.47 13.60
C TRP A 123 -3.91 9.34 13.78
N PRO A 124 -4.29 8.11 14.17
CA PRO A 124 -3.36 6.98 14.21
C PRO A 124 -2.80 6.67 12.83
N ASP A 125 -1.56 6.21 12.76
CA ASP A 125 -0.86 6.01 11.49
C ASP A 125 -1.66 5.12 10.52
N LEU A 126 -1.59 5.41 9.22
CA LEU A 126 -2.31 4.65 8.20
C LEU A 126 -1.70 3.26 7.99
N PHE A 127 -0.38 3.19 8.13
CA PHE A 127 0.44 2.01 7.96
C PHE A 127 0.82 1.44 9.33
N GLY A 128 1.03 0.13 9.39
CA GLY A 128 1.54 -0.54 10.58
C GLY A 128 3.07 -0.54 10.66
N VAL A 129 3.59 -1.38 11.55
CA VAL A 129 5.03 -1.48 11.78
C VAL A 129 5.69 -2.28 10.67
N TRP A 130 6.61 -1.67 9.92
CA TRP A 130 7.33 -2.31 8.82
C TRP A 130 8.15 -3.55 9.22
N ARG A 131 8.57 -3.63 10.50
CA ARG A 131 9.24 -4.83 11.07
C ARG A 131 8.34 -6.07 11.15
N ASP A 132 7.03 -5.93 10.94
CA ASP A 132 6.11 -7.06 10.87
C ASP A 132 5.91 -7.59 9.44
N ALA A 133 6.49 -6.96 8.42
CA ALA A 133 6.29 -7.28 7.01
C ALA A 133 7.10 -8.49 6.50
N TYR A 134 7.35 -9.49 7.36
CA TYR A 134 8.13 -10.70 7.00
C TYR A 134 7.26 -11.82 6.43
N THR A 135 5.98 -11.60 6.17
CA THR A 135 5.14 -12.52 5.39
C THR A 135 4.18 -11.71 4.53
N VAL A 136 3.71 -12.26 3.40
CA VAL A 136 2.79 -11.56 2.48
C VAL A 136 1.46 -11.26 3.20
N ARG A 137 0.98 -12.20 4.03
CA ARG A 137 -0.21 -12.01 4.87
C ARG A 137 -0.04 -10.85 5.84
N ARG A 138 1.12 -10.73 6.49
CA ARG A 138 1.41 -9.63 7.43
C ARG A 138 1.65 -8.31 6.73
N PHE A 139 2.28 -8.32 5.55
CA PHE A 139 2.47 -7.13 4.73
C PHE A 139 1.11 -6.48 4.44
N TRP A 140 0.19 -7.19 3.79
CA TRP A 140 -1.12 -6.62 3.44
C TRP A 140 -2.05 -6.48 4.66
N GLY A 141 -2.00 -7.44 5.58
CA GLY A 141 -2.94 -7.51 6.71
C GLY A 141 -2.57 -6.62 7.90
N ARG A 142 -1.31 -6.20 8.06
CA ARG A 142 -0.86 -5.42 9.22
C ARG A 142 -0.02 -4.21 8.87
N THR A 143 0.79 -4.28 7.80
CA THR A 143 1.79 -3.23 7.51
C THR A 143 1.28 -2.20 6.52
N TRP A 144 0.71 -2.65 5.39
CA TRP A 144 0.17 -1.78 4.37
C TRP A 144 -1.02 -0.95 4.90
N HIS A 145 -1.46 0.05 4.16
CA HIS A 145 -2.48 0.97 4.68
C HIS A 145 -3.81 0.27 4.99
N GLN A 146 -4.46 0.66 6.09
CA GLN A 146 -5.73 0.07 6.53
C GLN A 146 -6.98 0.80 6.02
N LEU A 147 -6.81 1.79 5.13
CA LEU A 147 -7.89 2.65 4.61
C LEU A 147 -9.07 1.88 4.00
N ILE A 148 -8.78 0.86 3.20
CA ILE A 148 -9.81 0.14 2.42
C ILE A 148 -10.34 -1.11 3.14
N ARG A 149 -9.81 -1.43 4.34
CA ARG A 149 -10.10 -2.69 5.03
C ARG A 149 -11.58 -2.89 5.30
N ARG A 150 -12.26 -1.85 5.80
CA ARG A 150 -13.71 -1.92 6.08
C ARG A 150 -14.50 -2.26 4.83
N PHE A 151 -14.19 -1.57 3.73
CA PHE A 151 -14.87 -1.74 2.44
C PHE A 151 -14.71 -3.18 1.94
N VAL A 152 -13.47 -3.65 1.78
CA VAL A 152 -13.22 -4.99 1.22
C VAL A 152 -13.69 -6.12 2.14
N SER A 153 -13.59 -5.97 3.46
CA SER A 153 -14.07 -6.97 4.42
C SER A 153 -15.59 -7.08 4.45
N ALA A 154 -16.34 -6.01 4.14
CA ALA A 154 -17.80 -6.07 4.06
C ALA A 154 -18.26 -7.04 2.96
N TYR A 155 -17.64 -6.99 1.78
CA TYR A 155 -17.93 -7.92 0.69
C TYR A 155 -17.50 -9.36 1.01
N GLY A 156 -16.36 -9.54 1.69
CA GLY A 156 -15.94 -10.87 2.16
C GLY A 156 -16.97 -11.50 3.09
N LYS A 157 -17.49 -10.74 4.06
CA LYS A 157 -18.53 -11.21 4.98
C LYS A 157 -19.84 -11.51 4.27
N LEU A 158 -20.24 -10.66 3.31
CA LEU A 158 -21.41 -10.89 2.48
C LEU A 158 -21.29 -12.20 1.70
N ALA A 159 -20.15 -12.44 1.06
CA ALA A 159 -19.90 -13.68 0.31
C ALA A 159 -19.96 -14.92 1.21
N CYS A 160 -19.37 -14.87 2.42
CA CYS A 160 -19.49 -15.98 3.37
C CYS A 160 -20.93 -16.23 3.80
N HIS A 161 -21.70 -15.17 4.07
CA HIS A 161 -23.11 -15.29 4.43
C HIS A 161 -23.93 -15.92 3.30
N SER A 162 -23.73 -15.47 2.06
CA SER A 162 -24.40 -16.02 0.87
C SER A 162 -24.05 -17.48 0.59
N LEU A 163 -22.85 -17.93 0.97
CA LEU A 163 -22.40 -19.33 0.82
C LEU A 163 -22.72 -20.20 2.04
N GLY A 164 -23.32 -19.65 3.10
CA GLY A 164 -23.62 -20.39 4.33
C GLY A 164 -22.39 -20.80 5.14
N PHE A 165 -21.24 -20.11 4.96
CA PHE A 165 -20.02 -20.44 5.70
C PHE A 165 -20.05 -19.89 7.11
N GLU A 166 -19.89 -20.78 8.10
CA GLU A 166 -19.79 -20.41 9.51
C GLU A 166 -18.52 -19.58 9.78
N GLN A 167 -18.66 -18.56 10.62
CA GLN A 167 -17.55 -17.69 11.02
C GLN A 167 -16.48 -18.50 11.78
N GLY A 168 -15.21 -18.27 11.44
CA GLY A 168 -14.07 -18.96 12.07
C GLY A 168 -13.65 -20.25 11.36
N THR A 169 -14.43 -20.73 10.39
CA THR A 169 -14.02 -21.86 9.55
C THR A 169 -12.92 -21.46 8.57
N THR A 170 -12.16 -22.47 8.10
CA THR A 170 -11.19 -22.31 7.01
C THR A 170 -11.85 -21.79 5.74
N ALA A 171 -13.02 -22.31 5.39
CA ALA A 171 -13.81 -21.86 4.24
C ALA A 171 -14.14 -20.36 4.34
N SER A 172 -14.70 -19.92 5.49
CA SER A 172 -14.98 -18.50 5.72
C SER A 172 -13.73 -17.61 5.60
N SER A 173 -12.61 -18.05 6.17
CA SER A 173 -11.36 -17.29 6.17
C SER A 173 -10.78 -17.10 4.77
N TYR A 174 -10.75 -18.17 3.96
CA TYR A 174 -10.24 -18.09 2.58
C TYR A 174 -11.21 -17.39 1.64
N THR A 175 -12.53 -17.57 1.78
CA THR A 175 -13.49 -16.77 1.01
C THR A 175 -13.32 -15.28 1.27
N GLN A 176 -13.20 -14.87 2.53
CA GLN A 176 -12.94 -13.46 2.85
C GLN A 176 -11.61 -12.97 2.26
N LEU A 177 -10.55 -13.79 2.30
CA LEU A 177 -9.25 -13.45 1.72
C LEU A 177 -9.34 -13.20 0.21
N TYR A 178 -9.88 -14.16 -0.55
CA TYR A 178 -9.96 -14.06 -2.00
C TYR A 178 -10.92 -12.96 -2.44
N VAL A 179 -12.07 -12.82 -1.78
CA VAL A 179 -13.03 -11.74 -2.09
C VAL A 179 -12.42 -10.37 -1.77
N ALA A 180 -11.67 -10.23 -0.68
CA ALA A 180 -11.02 -8.95 -0.35
C ALA A 180 -10.02 -8.52 -1.43
N PHE A 181 -9.21 -9.45 -1.96
CA PHE A 181 -8.27 -9.16 -3.04
C PHE A 181 -8.96 -8.95 -4.40
N LEU A 182 -10.03 -9.71 -4.70
CA LEU A 182 -10.85 -9.49 -5.89
C LEU A 182 -11.47 -8.09 -5.91
N VAL A 183 -12.11 -7.69 -4.81
CA VAL A 183 -12.73 -6.35 -4.68
C VAL A 183 -11.66 -5.26 -4.71
N SER A 184 -10.49 -5.50 -4.11
CA SER A 184 -9.35 -4.59 -4.22
C SER A 184 -8.91 -4.41 -5.68
N GLY A 185 -8.81 -5.51 -6.44
CA GLY A 185 -8.46 -5.48 -7.85
C GLY A 185 -9.49 -4.73 -8.69
N ILE A 186 -10.79 -5.03 -8.53
CA ILE A 186 -11.88 -4.32 -9.22
C ILE A 186 -11.83 -2.81 -8.95
N MET A 187 -11.57 -2.42 -7.70
CA MET A 187 -11.45 -1.00 -7.34
C MET A 187 -10.26 -0.33 -8.03
N HIS A 188 -9.11 -1.00 -8.11
CA HIS A 188 -7.93 -0.46 -8.80
C HIS A 188 -8.08 -0.45 -10.32
N SER A 189 -8.91 -1.34 -10.88
CA SER A 189 -9.29 -1.31 -12.31
C SER A 189 -9.94 0.02 -12.73
N GLY A 190 -10.51 0.78 -11.79
CA GLY A 190 -10.97 2.15 -12.07
C GLY A 190 -9.82 3.09 -12.45
N GLY A 191 -8.65 2.94 -11.82
CA GLY A 191 -7.43 3.65 -12.20
C GLY A 191 -6.89 3.18 -13.55
N ASP A 192 -6.98 1.89 -13.84
CA ASP A 192 -6.61 1.35 -15.14
C ASP A 192 -7.49 1.93 -16.26
N LEU A 193 -8.80 2.05 -16.01
CA LEU A 193 -9.77 2.64 -16.94
C LEU A 193 -9.48 4.12 -17.25
N MET A 194 -8.94 4.89 -16.29
CA MET A 194 -8.56 6.29 -16.51
C MET A 194 -7.44 6.45 -17.55
N LEU A 195 -6.67 5.39 -17.82
CA LEU A 195 -5.62 5.37 -18.84
C LEU A 195 -6.13 4.92 -20.20
N GLY A 196 -7.33 4.34 -20.23
CA GLY A 196 -8.00 3.91 -21.44
C GLY A 196 -8.85 2.65 -21.21
N PRO A 197 -9.98 2.50 -21.92
CA PRO A 197 -10.82 1.30 -21.81
C PRO A 197 -10.07 -0.01 -22.08
N ALA A 198 -9.04 0.02 -22.92
CA ALA A 198 -8.21 -1.14 -23.25
C ALA A 198 -7.41 -1.69 -22.05
N TYR A 199 -7.23 -0.90 -20.98
CA TYR A 199 -6.49 -1.31 -19.79
C TYR A 199 -7.39 -1.77 -18.65
N LEU A 200 -8.72 -1.75 -18.80
CA LEU A 200 -9.65 -2.16 -17.74
C LEU A 200 -9.29 -3.55 -17.20
N GLY A 201 -8.94 -3.61 -15.91
CA GLY A 201 -8.58 -4.86 -15.25
C GLY A 201 -7.11 -5.28 -15.39
N ALA A 202 -6.24 -4.44 -15.94
CA ALA A 202 -4.82 -4.75 -16.08
C ALA A 202 -4.11 -4.99 -14.73
N SER A 203 -4.57 -4.34 -13.66
CA SER A 203 -4.06 -4.52 -12.30
C SER A 203 -4.65 -5.72 -11.56
N LEU A 204 -5.79 -6.25 -12.00
CA LEU A 204 -6.52 -7.33 -11.31
C LEU A 204 -5.66 -8.60 -11.07
N PRO A 205 -4.85 -9.09 -12.03
CA PRO A 205 -4.01 -10.26 -11.80
C PRO A 205 -3.04 -10.08 -10.63
N PHE A 206 -2.45 -8.89 -10.45
CA PHE A 206 -1.54 -8.62 -9.34
C PHE A 206 -2.23 -8.79 -7.98
N PHE A 207 -3.45 -8.28 -7.84
CA PHE A 207 -4.21 -8.41 -6.58
C PHE A 207 -4.61 -9.86 -6.31
N MET A 208 -5.09 -10.58 -7.32
CA MET A 208 -5.45 -11.99 -7.17
C MET A 208 -4.25 -12.89 -6.83
N LEU A 209 -3.06 -12.58 -7.35
CA LEU A 209 -1.85 -13.30 -6.99
C LEU A 209 -1.53 -13.19 -5.49
N GLN A 210 -1.88 -12.09 -4.82
CA GLN A 210 -1.61 -11.93 -3.38
C GLN A 210 -2.38 -12.94 -2.52
N SER A 211 -3.65 -13.23 -2.85
CA SER A 211 -4.42 -14.25 -2.13
C SER A 211 -3.83 -15.64 -2.36
N VAL A 212 -3.32 -15.93 -3.56
CA VAL A 212 -2.65 -17.21 -3.87
C VAL A 212 -1.36 -17.37 -3.06
N ALA A 213 -0.51 -16.34 -3.01
CA ALA A 213 0.71 -16.39 -2.20
C ALA A 213 0.43 -16.59 -0.72
N ILE A 214 -0.60 -15.93 -0.20
CA ILE A 214 -1.01 -16.09 1.20
C ILE A 214 -1.49 -17.52 1.47
N SER A 215 -2.24 -18.14 0.55
CA SER A 215 -2.63 -19.55 0.67
C SER A 215 -1.44 -20.51 0.67
N ILE A 216 -0.44 -20.25 -0.18
CA ILE A 216 0.80 -21.03 -0.23
C ILE A 216 1.59 -20.86 1.08
N GLU A 217 1.74 -19.62 1.54
CA GLU A 217 2.41 -19.25 2.79
C GLU A 217 1.76 -19.96 4.00
N ASP A 218 0.44 -19.93 4.10
CA ASP A 218 -0.30 -20.65 5.15
C ASP A 218 -0.12 -22.17 5.06
N GLY A 219 -0.10 -22.73 3.85
CA GLY A 219 0.15 -24.16 3.61
C GLY A 219 1.53 -24.61 4.07
N VAL A 220 2.56 -23.79 3.81
CA VAL A 220 3.94 -24.04 4.28
C VAL A 220 3.99 -24.00 5.81
N PHE A 221 3.35 -23.01 6.45
CA PHE A 221 3.28 -22.96 7.92
C PHE A 221 2.52 -24.16 8.51
N ALA A 222 1.42 -24.57 7.89
CA ALA A 222 0.67 -25.74 8.34
C ALA A 222 1.50 -27.03 8.26
N LEU A 223 2.29 -27.21 7.19
CA LEU A 223 3.19 -28.36 7.04
C LEU A 223 4.33 -28.33 8.06
N ALA A 224 4.94 -27.16 8.26
CA ALA A 224 6.01 -26.97 9.24
C ALA A 224 5.58 -27.30 10.68
N ASN A 225 4.37 -26.87 11.06
CA ASN A 225 3.81 -27.14 12.39
C ASN A 225 3.55 -28.64 12.59
N ARG A 226 3.07 -29.33 11.55
CA ARG A 226 2.88 -30.80 11.60
C ARG A 226 4.19 -31.55 11.88
N TRP A 227 5.32 -30.99 11.45
CA TRP A 227 6.64 -31.62 11.56
C TRP A 227 7.41 -31.17 12.81
N ARG A 228 6.76 -30.44 13.74
CA ARG A 228 7.36 -29.92 15.00
C ARG A 228 8.64 -29.10 14.80
N ALA A 229 8.80 -28.46 13.64
CA ALA A 229 9.95 -27.61 13.32
C ALA A 229 9.84 -26.17 13.90
N GLU A 230 8.93 -25.95 14.87
CA GLU A 230 8.56 -24.61 15.37
C GLU A 230 9.73 -23.84 16.00
N SER A 231 10.61 -24.53 16.74
CA SER A 231 11.74 -23.89 17.41
C SER A 231 12.79 -23.35 16.44
N ALA A 232 13.11 -24.11 15.38
CA ALA A 232 14.04 -23.70 14.33
C ALA A 232 13.50 -22.55 13.47
N LEU A 233 12.19 -22.52 13.22
CA LEU A 233 11.53 -21.50 12.41
C LEU A 233 11.26 -20.20 13.17
N ARG A 234 11.30 -20.17 14.49
CA ARG A 234 10.96 -18.96 15.25
C ARG A 234 12.02 -17.85 15.13
N GLU A 235 13.30 -18.23 15.10
CA GLU A 235 14.42 -17.28 14.93
C GLU A 235 14.86 -17.14 13.47
N VAL A 236 14.94 -18.24 12.72
CA VAL A 236 15.31 -18.22 11.28
C VAL A 236 14.14 -17.75 10.40
N GLY A 237 12.90 -17.94 10.83
CA GLY A 237 11.71 -17.69 10.02
C GLY A 237 11.41 -16.23 9.73
N ARG A 238 11.93 -15.27 10.51
CA ARG A 238 11.80 -13.85 10.14
C ARG A 238 12.68 -13.48 8.95
N VAL A 239 13.93 -13.90 8.96
CA VAL A 239 14.86 -13.65 7.84
C VAL A 239 14.37 -14.37 6.58
N VAL A 240 14.04 -15.66 6.70
CA VAL A 240 13.44 -16.43 5.60
C VAL A 240 12.15 -15.78 5.12
N GLY A 241 11.31 -15.29 6.03
CA GLY A 241 10.10 -14.56 5.71
C GLY A 241 10.35 -13.27 4.92
N TYR A 242 11.33 -12.45 5.32
CA TYR A 242 11.71 -11.27 4.54
C TYR A 242 12.23 -11.62 3.15
N VAL A 243 13.04 -12.68 3.04
CA VAL A 243 13.50 -13.20 1.74
C VAL A 243 12.31 -13.65 0.90
N TRP A 244 11.37 -14.38 1.49
CA TRP A 244 10.12 -14.81 0.83
C TRP A 244 9.32 -13.62 0.32
N VAL A 245 9.10 -12.58 1.14
CA VAL A 245 8.37 -11.37 0.74
C VAL A 245 9.09 -10.65 -0.40
N LEU A 246 10.42 -10.52 -0.32
CA LEU A 246 11.24 -9.89 -1.36
C LEU A 246 11.13 -10.68 -2.68
N VAL A 247 11.30 -12.00 -2.62
CA VAL A 247 11.19 -12.87 -3.80
C VAL A 247 9.77 -12.81 -4.38
N TRP A 248 8.75 -12.90 -3.54
CA TRP A 248 7.35 -12.84 -3.96
C TRP A 248 7.01 -11.52 -4.66
N PHE A 249 7.41 -10.38 -4.09
CA PHE A 249 7.20 -9.09 -4.75
C PHE A 249 8.08 -8.94 -5.98
N SER A 250 9.28 -9.52 -6.01
CA SER A 250 10.07 -9.59 -7.23
C SER A 250 9.25 -10.23 -8.34
N VAL A 251 8.62 -11.38 -8.09
CA VAL A 251 7.84 -12.17 -9.07
C VAL A 251 6.53 -11.49 -9.44
N SER A 252 5.78 -10.95 -8.48
CA SER A 252 4.42 -10.45 -8.70
C SER A 252 4.34 -8.99 -9.18
N MET A 253 5.27 -8.12 -8.77
CA MET A 253 5.23 -6.70 -9.15
C MET A 253 5.34 -6.40 -10.64
N PRO A 254 6.06 -7.18 -11.48
CA PRO A 254 6.00 -7.00 -12.94
C PRO A 254 4.57 -7.07 -13.49
N CYS A 255 3.69 -7.91 -12.92
CA CYS A 255 2.28 -7.94 -13.31
C CYS A 255 1.52 -6.64 -13.00
N TYR A 256 2.04 -5.79 -12.12
CA TYR A 256 1.47 -4.49 -11.77
C TYR A 256 2.17 -3.33 -12.49
N VAL A 257 3.50 -3.39 -12.64
CA VAL A 257 4.30 -2.30 -13.19
C VAL A 257 4.38 -2.36 -14.72
N ASP A 258 4.49 -3.53 -15.32
CA ASP A 258 4.80 -3.63 -16.76
C ASP A 258 3.66 -3.09 -17.64
N TRP A 259 2.40 -3.33 -17.26
CA TRP A 259 1.26 -2.78 -17.98
C TRP A 259 1.17 -1.25 -17.79
N ALA A 260 1.48 -0.76 -16.59
CA ALA A 260 1.50 0.68 -16.29
C ALA A 260 2.58 1.39 -17.13
N VAL A 261 3.76 0.78 -17.26
CA VAL A 261 4.83 1.28 -18.14
C VAL A 261 4.39 1.25 -19.61
N ARG A 262 3.75 0.16 -20.06
CA ARG A 262 3.15 0.08 -21.41
C ARG A 262 2.14 1.20 -21.66
N ALA A 263 1.31 1.53 -20.67
CA ALA A 263 0.35 2.63 -20.70
C ALA A 263 1.00 4.03 -20.58
N GLY A 264 2.32 4.11 -20.35
CA GLY A 264 3.07 5.36 -20.33
C GLY A 264 3.22 6.01 -18.95
N LEU A 265 2.85 5.34 -17.86
CA LEU A 265 2.93 5.91 -16.51
C LEU A 265 4.35 6.26 -16.08
N GLY A 266 5.36 5.57 -16.63
CA GLY A 266 6.77 5.88 -16.37
C GLY A 266 7.20 7.29 -16.79
N ARG A 267 6.37 7.97 -17.60
CA ARG A 267 6.61 9.35 -18.07
C ARG A 267 5.71 10.38 -17.36
N SER A 268 4.76 9.93 -16.56
CA SER A 268 3.77 10.79 -15.92
C SER A 268 4.35 11.44 -14.67
N GLU A 269 4.22 12.75 -14.55
CA GLU A 269 4.69 13.48 -13.38
C GLU A 269 3.74 13.30 -12.20
N VAL A 270 4.29 12.78 -11.09
CA VAL A 270 3.55 12.62 -9.83
C VAL A 270 3.69 13.85 -8.93
N LEU A 271 4.83 14.54 -9.00
CA LEU A 271 5.12 15.72 -8.20
C LEU A 271 5.11 16.98 -9.08
N PRO A 272 4.62 18.13 -8.57
CA PRO A 272 4.62 19.37 -9.34
C PRO A 272 6.03 19.95 -9.53
N VAL A 273 6.98 19.60 -8.66
CA VAL A 273 8.37 20.05 -8.69
C VAL A 273 9.31 18.92 -8.25
N SER A 274 10.53 18.91 -8.79
CA SER A 274 11.57 17.93 -8.45
C SER A 274 12.91 18.63 -8.15
N PRO A 275 13.23 18.87 -6.86
CA PRO A 275 14.53 19.38 -6.46
C PRO A 275 15.71 18.52 -6.95
N ILE A 276 15.58 17.19 -6.95
CA ILE A 276 16.66 16.28 -7.35
C ILE A 276 16.94 16.38 -8.84
N ARG A 277 15.91 16.35 -9.70
CA ARG A 277 16.12 16.50 -11.15
C ARG A 277 16.61 17.90 -11.50
N TYR A 278 16.20 18.93 -10.74
CA TYR A 278 16.75 20.28 -10.90
C TYR A 278 18.26 20.33 -10.59
N LEU A 279 18.68 19.78 -9.44
CA LEU A 279 20.10 19.71 -9.06
C LEU A 279 20.91 18.86 -10.05
N TYR A 280 20.37 17.73 -10.48
CA TYR A 280 20.99 16.87 -11.50
C TYR A 280 21.20 17.62 -12.82
N GLY A 281 20.18 18.32 -13.30
CA GLY A 281 20.27 19.14 -14.51
C GLY A 281 21.25 20.31 -14.37
N MET A 282 21.36 20.89 -13.18
CA MET A 282 22.37 21.92 -12.90
C MET A 282 23.78 21.32 -13.01
N ILE A 283 24.08 20.22 -12.33
CA ILE A 283 25.41 19.57 -12.36
C ILE A 283 25.83 19.24 -13.80
N LEU A 284 24.93 18.66 -14.61
CA LEU A 284 25.24 18.32 -16.00
C LEU A 284 25.64 19.54 -16.85
N ARG A 285 25.02 20.70 -16.61
CA ARG A 285 25.35 21.95 -17.30
C ARG A 285 26.72 22.51 -16.93
N TRP A 286 27.27 22.16 -15.77
CA TRP A 286 28.61 22.58 -15.34
C TRP A 286 29.73 21.64 -15.81
N THR A 287 29.38 20.43 -16.25
CA THR A 287 30.32 19.40 -16.71
C THR A 287 30.47 19.32 -18.23
N ILE A 288 29.70 20.11 -18.99
CA ILE A 288 29.77 20.25 -20.45
C ILE A 288 30.32 21.64 -20.76
#